data_AF-A0A6F8ZLK5-F1
#
_entry.id   AF-A0A6F8ZLK5-F1
#
_cell.length_a   1.000
_cell.length_b   1.000
_cell.length_c   1.000
_cell.angle_alpha   90.00
_cell.angle_beta   90.00
_cell.angle_gamma   90.00
#
_symmetry.space_group_name_H-M   'P 1'
#
loop_
_entity.id
_entity.type
_entity.pdbx_description
1 polymer ?
#
loop_
_entity_poly.entity_id
_entity_poly.type
_entity_poly.pdbx_seq_one_letter_code
_entity_poly.pdbx_strand_id
1 'polypeptide(L)'
;MKDIQPEELTNVLEISNIVFTSLFALEMLLKMLVYGPFGYIKNPYNIFDGIIVVISVWEIVGQQGGGLSVLRTFRLMRVLKLVRFMPALQRQLVVLMKTMDNVATFCMLLMLFIFIFR
;
A
#
# COMPACT_ATOMS: atom_id res chain seq x y z
N MET A 1 -24.41 18.73 -14.82
CA MET A 1 -23.79 17.61 -14.07
C MET A 1 -22.40 18.09 -13.67
N LYS A 2 -22.35 18.95 -12.65
CA LYS A 2 -21.14 19.59 -12.14
C LYS A 2 -21.00 18.98 -10.75
N ASP A 3 -20.11 18.00 -10.61
CA ASP A 3 -20.03 17.18 -9.42
C ASP A 3 -19.81 18.05 -8.18
N ILE A 4 -20.83 18.03 -7.33
CA ILE A 4 -20.91 18.71 -6.04
C ILE A 4 -20.04 17.90 -5.07
N GLN A 5 -18.74 18.13 -5.07
CA GLN A 5 -17.96 17.98 -3.85
C GLN A 5 -17.76 19.37 -3.26
N PRO A 6 -18.27 19.67 -2.05
CA PRO A 6 -18.00 20.96 -1.42
C PRO A 6 -16.48 21.09 -1.23
N GLU A 7 -15.92 22.27 -1.56
CA GLU A 7 -14.47 22.54 -1.49
C GLU A 7 -13.90 22.24 -0.09
N GLU A 8 -14.72 22.45 0.94
CA GLU A 8 -14.48 22.06 2.33
C GLU A 8 -14.14 20.57 2.49
N LEU A 9 -14.87 19.68 1.82
CA LEU A 9 -14.65 18.23 1.95
C LEU A 9 -13.33 17.83 1.29
N THR A 10 -12.99 18.41 0.15
CA THR A 10 -11.71 18.15 -0.52
C THR A 10 -10.53 18.60 0.34
N ASN A 11 -10.63 19.81 0.92
CA ASN A 11 -9.61 20.34 1.84
C ASN A 11 -9.46 19.48 3.10
N VAL A 12 -10.57 19.07 3.72
CA VAL A 12 -10.55 18.21 4.91
C VAL A 12 -9.91 16.85 4.60
N LEU A 13 -10.21 16.26 3.44
CA LEU A 13 -9.59 15.00 3.03
C LEU A 13 -8.08 15.14 2.83
N GLU A 14 -7.63 16.24 2.24
CA GLU A 14 -6.21 16.48 1.95
C GLU A 14 -5.40 16.72 3.23
N ILE A 15 -5.91 17.56 4.13
CA ILE A 15 -5.31 17.80 5.45
C ILE A 15 -5.26 16.50 6.25
N SER A 16 -6.36 15.74 6.28
CA SER A 16 -6.43 14.44 6.93
C SER A 16 -5.38 13.48 6.38
N ASN A 17 -5.19 13.44 5.07
CA ASN A 17 -4.22 12.57 4.41
C ASN A 17 -2.78 12.91 4.81
N ILE A 18 -2.44 14.20 4.90
CA ILE A 18 -1.11 14.68 5.31
C ILE A 18 -0.87 14.36 6.79
N VAL A 19 -1.82 14.68 7.68
CA VAL A 19 -1.71 14.40 9.12
C VAL A 19 -1.53 12.92 9.36
N PHE A 20 -2.38 12.08 8.76
CA PHE A 20 -2.25 10.64 8.84
C PHE A 20 -0.88 10.18 8.32
N THR A 21 -0.49 10.56 7.11
CA THR A 21 0.80 10.14 6.54
C THR A 21 1.97 10.49 7.45
N SER A 22 1.98 11.67 8.07
CA SER A 22 3.03 12.08 9.00
C SER A 22 3.07 11.24 10.28
N LEU A 23 1.90 10.93 10.86
CA LEU A 23 1.79 10.14 12.09
C LEU A 23 2.25 8.69 11.85
N PHE A 24 1.89 8.14 10.70
CA PHE A 24 2.30 6.79 10.30
C PHE A 24 3.77 6.70 9.89
N ALA A 25 4.32 7.74 9.26
CA ALA A 25 5.76 7.82 9.02
C ALA A 25 6.54 7.84 10.35
N LEU A 26 6.04 8.55 11.36
CA LEU A 26 6.63 8.58 12.69
C LEU A 26 6.51 7.22 13.38
N GLU A 27 5.34 6.56 13.33
CA GLU A 27 5.16 5.21 13.86
C GLU A 27 6.11 4.19 13.18
N MET A 28 6.29 4.28 11.87
CA MET A 28 7.24 3.46 11.11
C MET A 28 8.68 3.70 11.56
N LEU A 29 9.09 4.97 11.71
CA LEU A 29 10.42 5.34 12.20
C LEU A 29 10.67 4.81 13.61
N LEU A 30 9.69 4.94 14.51
CA LEU A 30 9.79 4.39 15.87
C LEU A 30 9.93 2.86 15.84
N LYS A 31 9.10 2.15 15.07
CA LYS A 31 9.21 0.69 14.91
C LYS A 31 10.58 0.29 14.33
N MET A 32 11.10 1.05 13.37
CA MET A 32 12.39 0.79 12.75
C MET A 32 13.55 1.01 13.72
N LEU A 33 13.47 2.02 14.60
CA LEU A 33 14.45 2.25 15.68
C LEU A 33 14.41 1.17 16.75
N VAL A 34 13.22 0.68 17.12
CA VAL A 34 13.06 -0.35 18.18
C VAL A 34 13.46 -1.75 17.70
N TYR A 35 13.01 -2.17 16.52
CA TYR A 35 13.25 -3.53 16.02
C TYR A 35 14.49 -3.64 15.12
N GLY A 36 15.07 -2.52 14.69
CA GLY A 36 16.09 -2.47 13.65
C GLY A 36 15.54 -2.82 12.26
N PRO A 37 16.26 -2.48 11.17
CA PRO A 37 15.80 -2.75 9.81
C PRO A 37 15.59 -4.25 9.55
N PHE A 38 16.47 -5.11 10.05
CA PHE A 38 16.34 -6.57 9.89
C PHE A 38 15.17 -7.18 10.68
N GLY A 39 14.87 -6.65 11.88
CA GLY A 39 13.71 -7.09 12.66
C GLY A 39 12.38 -6.64 12.06
N TYR A 40 12.38 -5.46 11.42
CA TYR A 40 11.20 -4.92 10.73
C TYR A 40 10.80 -5.77 9.52
N ILE A 41 11.78 -6.16 8.68
CA ILE A 41 11.53 -6.91 7.44
C ILE A 41 11.12 -8.37 7.72
N LYS A 42 11.40 -8.92 8.90
CA LYS A 42 10.99 -10.30 9.24
C LYS A 42 9.48 -10.45 9.43
N ASN A 43 8.77 -9.37 9.77
CA ASN A 43 7.35 -9.41 10.03
C ASN A 43 6.55 -8.89 8.82
N PRO A 44 5.75 -9.72 8.12
CA PRO A 44 5.01 -9.30 6.93
C PRO A 44 4.00 -8.17 7.20
N TYR A 45 3.48 -8.08 8.43
CA TYR A 45 2.59 -6.99 8.83
C TYR A 45 3.32 -5.65 8.88
N ASN A 46 4.57 -5.64 9.34
CA ASN A 46 5.41 -4.45 9.36
C ASN A 46 5.80 -4.05 7.93
N ILE A 47 6.16 -5.00 7.07
CA ILE A 47 6.44 -4.73 5.66
C ILE A 47 5.24 -4.06 4.97
N PHE A 48 4.03 -4.60 5.18
CA PHE A 48 2.82 -4.04 4.59
C PHE A 48 2.56 -2.60 5.06
N ASP A 49 2.72 -2.34 6.36
CA ASP A 49 2.61 -0.98 6.93
C ASP A 49 3.64 -0.02 6.32
N GLY A 50 4.90 -0.44 6.20
CA GLY A 50 5.98 0.34 5.58
C GLY A 50 5.73 0.65 4.10
N ILE A 51 5.23 -0.32 3.32
CA ILE A 51 4.86 -0.11 1.91
C ILE A 51 3.78 0.97 1.81
N ILE A 52 2.75 0.92 2.65
CA ILE A 52 1.70 1.94 2.66
C ILE A 52 2.28 3.32 2.98
N VAL A 53 3.16 3.44 3.97
CA VAL A 53 3.81 4.72 4.32
C VAL A 53 4.64 5.27 3.16
N VAL A 54 5.48 4.45 2.53
CA VAL A 54 6.31 4.88 1.38
C VAL A 54 5.44 5.35 0.22
N ILE A 55 4.39 4.59 -0.11
CA ILE A 55 3.42 4.96 -1.14
C ILE A 55 2.70 6.27 -0.79
N SER A 56 2.37 6.47 0.50
CA SER A 56 1.70 7.67 0.99
C SER A 56 2.56 8.93 0.85
N VAL A 57 3.87 8.82 1.12
CA VAL A 57 4.83 9.91 0.91
C VAL A 57 4.99 10.21 -0.57
N TRP A 58 5.06 9.17 -1.40
CA TRP A 58 5.12 9.32 -2.86
C TRP A 58 3.87 9.98 -3.44
N GLU A 59 2.69 9.77 -2.84
CA GLU A 59 1.47 10.49 -3.18
C GLU A 59 1.61 12.00 -3.01
N ILE A 60 2.09 12.42 -1.85
CA ILE A 60 2.20 13.85 -1.52
C ILE A 60 3.23 14.53 -2.44
N VAL A 61 4.35 13.86 -2.73
CA VAL A 61 5.40 14.40 -3.61
C VAL A 61 4.95 14.40 -5.08
N GLY A 62 4.28 13.34 -5.53
CA GLY A 62 3.89 13.15 -6.92
C GLY A 62 2.69 14.01 -7.36
N GLN A 63 1.90 14.55 -6.43
CA GLN A 63 0.84 15.52 -6.77
C GLN A 63 1.39 16.83 -7.34
N GLN A 64 2.65 17.18 -7.08
CA GLN A 64 3.28 18.38 -7.64
C GLN A 64 3.79 18.18 -9.08
N GLY A 65 3.98 16.93 -9.53
CA GLY A 65 4.42 16.59 -10.88
C GLY A 65 3.25 16.19 -11.77
N GLY A 66 2.71 17.13 -12.55
CA GLY A 66 1.45 17.01 -13.32
C GLY A 66 1.34 15.80 -14.26
N GLY A 67 0.93 14.65 -13.73
CA GLY A 67 0.63 13.43 -14.48
C GLY A 67 -0.83 13.01 -14.34
N LEU A 68 -1.67 13.30 -15.35
CA LEU A 68 -3.11 12.99 -15.35
C LEU A 68 -3.43 11.50 -15.15
N SER A 69 -2.50 10.59 -15.45
CA SER A 69 -2.65 9.15 -15.17
C SER A 69 -2.35 8.80 -13.71
N VAL A 70 -1.33 9.45 -13.12
CA VAL A 70 -0.91 9.23 -11.74
C VAL A 70 -1.99 9.71 -10.76
N LEU A 71 -2.69 10.80 -11.10
CA LEU A 71 -3.86 11.31 -10.36
C LEU A 71 -4.99 10.28 -10.20
N ARG A 72 -5.17 9.35 -11.14
CA ARG A 72 -6.16 8.26 -11.00
C ARG A 72 -5.66 7.17 -10.06
N THR A 73 -4.40 6.79 -10.16
CA THR A 73 -3.76 5.81 -9.28
C THR A 73 -3.69 6.32 -7.84
N PHE A 74 -3.44 7.62 -7.62
CA PHE A 74 -3.46 8.25 -6.28
C PHE A 74 -4.77 8.01 -5.53
N ARG A 75 -5.91 8.05 -6.23
CA ARG A 75 -7.21 7.76 -5.61
C ARG A 75 -7.33 6.32 -5.11
N LEU A 76 -6.77 5.35 -5.84
CA LEU A 76 -6.75 3.94 -5.41
C LEU A 76 -5.86 3.74 -4.18
N MET A 77 -4.78 4.50 -4.05
CA MET A 77 -3.86 4.41 -2.90
C MET A 77 -4.51 4.88 -1.59
N ARG A 78 -5.51 5.77 -1.66
CA ARG A 78 -6.34 6.11 -0.49
C ARG A 78 -7.15 4.92 0.04
N VAL A 79 -7.62 4.04 -0.84
CA VAL A 79 -8.31 2.81 -0.43
C VAL A 79 -7.34 1.88 0.31
N LEU A 80 -6.07 1.81 -0.12
CA LEU A 80 -5.02 1.07 0.59
C LEU A 80 -4.73 1.67 1.98
N LYS A 81 -4.81 2.99 2.15
CA LYS A 81 -4.75 3.63 3.48
C LYS A 81 -5.90 3.15 4.39
N LEU A 82 -7.10 2.98 3.82
CA LEU A 82 -8.27 2.45 4.53
C LEU A 82 -8.07 1.00 5.01
N VAL A 83 -7.41 0.18 4.19
CA VAL A 83 -7.10 -1.23 4.53
C VAL A 83 -6.30 -1.33 5.83
N ARG A 84 -5.44 -0.35 6.17
CA ARG A 84 -4.73 -0.37 7.46
C ARG A 84 -5.66 -0.23 8.66
N PHE A 85 -6.73 0.55 8.55
CA PHE A 85 -7.71 0.69 9.63
C PHE A 85 -8.55 -0.58 9.82
N MET A 86 -8.53 -1.49 8.85
CA MET A 86 -9.23 -2.77 8.89
C MET A 86 -8.25 -3.93 9.07
N PRO A 87 -7.89 -4.29 10.32
CA PRO A 87 -6.92 -5.36 10.58
C PRO A 87 -7.36 -6.72 9.98
N ALA A 88 -8.67 -6.93 9.82
CA ALA A 88 -9.22 -8.08 9.13
C ALA A 88 -8.77 -8.15 7.66
N LEU A 89 -8.77 -7.03 6.92
CA LEU A 89 -8.34 -6.97 5.52
C LEU A 89 -6.82 -7.14 5.40
N GLN A 90 -6.05 -6.52 6.30
CA GLN A 90 -4.60 -6.71 6.32
C GLN A 90 -4.24 -8.19 6.48
N ARG A 91 -4.91 -8.87 7.41
CA ARG A 91 -4.71 -10.31 7.65
C ARG A 91 -5.03 -11.12 6.40
N GLN A 92 -6.15 -10.83 5.73
CA GLN A 92 -6.53 -11.51 4.50
C GLN A 92 -5.50 -11.30 3.39
N LEU A 93 -5.00 -10.07 3.19
CA LEU A 93 -3.97 -9.78 2.18
C LEU A 93 -2.65 -10.50 2.46
N VAL A 94 -2.21 -10.54 3.72
CA VAL A 94 -0.99 -11.28 4.10
C VAL A 94 -1.16 -12.78 3.85
N VAL A 95 -2.33 -13.35 4.18
CA VAL A 95 -2.62 -14.76 3.89
C VAL A 95 -2.70 -15.02 2.39
N LEU A 96 -3.35 -14.14 1.64
CA LEU A 96 -3.45 -14.23 0.17
C LEU A 96 -2.05 -14.26 -0.46
N MET A 97 -1.17 -13.32 -0.10
CA MET A 97 0.21 -13.28 -0.57
C MET A 97 0.95 -14.59 -0.26
N LYS A 98 0.74 -15.15 0.93
CA LYS A 98 1.33 -16.43 1.31
C LYS A 98 0.78 -17.61 0.49
N THR A 99 -0.50 -17.58 0.13
CA THR A 99 -1.08 -18.60 -0.77
C THR A 99 -0.60 -18.44 -2.22
N MET A 100 -0.34 -17.21 -2.68
CA MET A 100 0.17 -16.96 -4.03
C MET A 100 1.53 -17.58 -4.27
N ASP A 101 2.38 -17.70 -3.25
CA ASP A 101 3.70 -18.34 -3.36
C ASP A 101 3.58 -19.84 -3.74
N ASN A 102 2.62 -20.53 -3.12
CA ASN A 102 2.30 -21.92 -3.46
C ASN A 102 1.70 -22.03 -4.87
N VAL A 103 0.81 -21.10 -5.25
CA VAL A 103 0.22 -21.06 -6.60
C VAL A 103 1.28 -20.77 -7.65
N ALA A 104 2.23 -19.88 -7.38
CA ALA A 104 3.33 -19.55 -8.28
C ALA A 104 4.22 -20.77 -8.54
N THR A 105 4.50 -21.56 -7.51
CA THR A 105 5.24 -22.83 -7.65
C THR A 105 4.51 -23.81 -8.58
N PHE A 106 3.19 -23.95 -8.40
CA PHE A 106 2.36 -24.77 -9.30
C PHE A 106 2.35 -24.24 -10.73
N CYS A 107 2.19 -22.93 -10.91
CA CYS A 107 2.24 -22.28 -12.23
C CYS A 107 3.60 -22.44 -12.91
N MET A 108 4.71 -22.37 -12.17
CA MET A 108 6.05 -22.57 -12.71
C MET A 108 6.23 -24.01 -13.21
N LEU A 109 5.74 -24.99 -12.45
CA LEU A 109 5.70 -26.40 -12.86
C LEU A 109 4.86 -26.60 -14.13
N LEU A 110 3.69 -25.96 -14.20
CA LEU A 110 2.82 -26.00 -15.37
C LEU A 110 3.50 -25.39 -16.60
N MET A 111 4.15 -24.23 -16.46
CA MET A 111 4.92 -23.62 -17.55
C MET A 111 6.03 -24.54 -18.05
N LEU A 112 6.74 -25.22 -17.15
CA LEU A 112 7.79 -26.17 -17.51
C LEU A 112 7.23 -27.37 -18.29
N PHE A 113 6.09 -27.90 -17.86
CA PHE A 113 5.39 -28.98 -18.56
C PHE A 113 4.97 -28.55 -19.97
N ILE A 114 4.38 -27.36 -20.12
CA ILE A 114 4.01 -26.80 -21.42
C ILE A 114 5.23 -26.62 -22.32
N PHE A 115 6.37 -26.20 -21.77
CA PHE A 115 7.62 -26.03 -22.53
C PHE A 115 8.22 -27.35 -23.03
N ILE A 116 8.13 -28.42 -22.23
CA ILE A 116 8.65 -29.75 -22.62
C ILE A 116 7.79 -30.45 -23.68
N PHE A 117 6.46 -30.30 -23.59
CA PHE A 117 5.51 -30.97 -24.50
C PHE A 117 5.16 -30.13 -25.74
N ARG A 118 5.69 -28.91 -25.85
CA ARG A 118 5.71 -28.12 -27.08
C ARG A 118 6.93 -28.47 -27.92
#